data_AF-A0A822BTZ9-F1
#
_entry.id   AF-A0A822BTZ9-F1
#
_cell.length_a   1.000
_cell.length_b   1.000
_cell.length_c   1.000
_cell.angle_alpha   90.00
_cell.angle_beta   90.00
_cell.angle_gamma   90.00
#
_symmetry.space_group_name_H-M   'P 1'
#
loop_
_entity.id
_entity.type
_entity.pdbx_description
1 polymer ?
#
loop_
_entity_poly.entity_id
_entity_poly.type
_entity_poly.pdbx_seq_one_letter_code
_entity_poly.pdbx_strand_id
1 'polypeptide(L)' 'MKVTGSGSDDVGVFTIDGIYSFDTNRIGLTKTYQLDTGDRSENLGHQVIIQLTWNAQNRHFNGK' A
#
# COMPACT_ATOMS: atom_id res chain seq x y z
N MET A 1 4.00 1.68 14.52
CA MET A 1 2.65 2.29 14.43
C MET A 1 1.85 1.58 13.35
N LYS A 2 0.61 1.17 13.64
CA LYS A 2 -0.24 0.52 12.64
C LYS A 2 -0.79 1.55 11.65
N VAL A 3 -0.81 1.20 10.37
CA VAL A 3 -1.39 2.00 9.29
C VAL A 3 -2.39 1.14 8.55
N THR A 4 -3.60 1.66 8.38
CA THR A 4 -4.67 0.98 7.64
C THR A 4 -5.32 1.96 6.69
N GLY A 5 -5.81 1.46 5.57
CA GLY A 5 -6.56 2.26 4.61
C GLY A 5 -7.35 1.40 3.63
N SER A 6 -8.14 2.06 2.81
CA SER A 6 -8.88 1.45 1.72
C SER A 6 -9.03 2.44 0.59
N GLY A 7 -9.22 1.96 -0.62
CA GLY A 7 -9.42 2.79 -1.79
C GLY A 7 -9.85 1.98 -2.99
N SER A 8 -9.90 2.65 -4.13
CA SER A 8 -10.16 2.05 -5.43
C SER A 8 -9.34 2.75 -6.50
N ASP A 9 -8.93 2.00 -7.50
CA ASP A 9 -8.34 2.49 -8.73
C ASP A 9 -8.88 1.67 -9.92
N ASP A 10 -8.29 1.85 -11.10
CA ASP A 10 -8.71 1.18 -12.33
C ASP A 10 -8.59 -0.35 -12.24
N VAL A 11 -7.64 -0.85 -11.43
CA VAL A 11 -7.49 -2.30 -11.18
C VAL A 11 -8.63 -2.79 -10.30
N GLY A 12 -8.94 -2.08 -9.22
CA GLY A 12 -10.12 -2.39 -8.41
C GLY A 12 -10.13 -1.79 -7.02
N VAL A 13 -11.05 -2.28 -6.19
CA VAL A 13 -11.15 -1.92 -4.78
C VAL A 13 -10.07 -2.66 -4.01
N PHE A 14 -9.42 -1.96 -3.07
CA PHE A 14 -8.34 -2.52 -2.27
C PHE A 14 -8.39 -2.05 -0.81
N THR A 15 -7.71 -2.84 0.03
CA THR A 15 -7.37 -2.48 1.41
C THR A 15 -5.86 -2.41 1.57
N ILE A 16 -5.41 -1.62 2.55
CA ILE A 16 -4.01 -1.47 2.94
C ILE A 16 -3.90 -1.82 4.42
N ASP A 17 -2.97 -2.71 4.75
CA ASP A 17 -2.49 -2.94 6.12
C ASP A 17 -0.98 -2.80 6.15
N GLY A 18 -0.45 -2.16 7.18
CA GLY A 18 0.99 -1.92 7.28
C GLY A 18 1.46 -1.44 8.63
N ILE A 19 2.78 -1.41 8.77
CA ILE A 19 3.47 -1.03 9.99
C ILE A 19 4.58 -0.03 9.66
N TYR A 20 4.53 1.13 10.32
CA TYR A 20 5.63 2.09 10.37
C TYR A 20 6.56 1.80 11.55
N SER A 21 7.87 1.75 11.27
CA SER A 21 8.94 1.64 12.26
C SER A 21 9.64 2.99 12.39
N PHE A 22 9.63 3.56 13.61
CA PHE A 22 10.36 4.78 13.93
C PHE A 22 11.88 4.55 13.94
N ASP A 23 12.33 3.35 14.31
CA ASP A 23 13.75 3.01 14.38
C ASP A 23 14.42 3.05 13.00
N THR A 24 13.68 2.60 11.98
CA THR A 24 14.20 2.50 10.61
C THR A 24 13.69 3.61 9.70
N ASN A 25 12.73 4.42 10.17
CA ASN A 25 11.98 5.39 9.37
C ASN A 25 11.37 4.77 8.09
N ARG A 26 10.96 3.50 8.17
CA ARG A 26 10.36 2.76 7.05
C ARG A 26 8.94 2.34 7.36
N ILE A 27 8.13 2.31 6.31
CA ILE A 27 6.79 1.71 6.33
C ILE A 27 6.74 0.56 5.34
N GLY A 28 6.27 -0.59 5.80
CA GLY A 28 5.85 -1.70 4.95
C GLY A 28 4.33 -1.70 4.84
N LEU A 29 3.81 -1.76 3.62
CA LEU A 29 2.39 -1.79 3.29
C LEU A 29 2.08 -3.02 2.45
N THR A 30 0.99 -3.70 2.78
CA THR A 30 0.38 -4.75 1.96
C THR A 30 -0.92 -4.20 1.39
N LYS A 31 -0.95 -3.97 0.08
CA LYS A 31 -2.17 -3.63 -0.66
C LYS A 31 -2.81 -4.93 -1.14
N THR A 32 -4.05 -5.19 -0.74
CA THR A 32 -4.80 -6.39 -1.16
C THR A 32 -5.98 -5.96 -1.99
N TYR A 33 -6.04 -6.38 -3.25
CA TYR A 33 -7.21 -6.14 -4.09
C TYR A 33 -8.33 -7.12 -3.78
N GLN A 34 -9.56 -6.62 -3.79
CA GLN A 34 -10.76 -7.42 -3.69
C GLN A 34 -11.12 -7.97 -5.07
N LEU A 35 -11.25 -9.30 -5.18
CA LEU A 35 -11.67 -9.98 -6.40
C LEU A 35 -12.99 -9.40 -6.94
N ASP A 36 -13.19 -9.48 -8.26
CA ASP A 36 -14.40 -9.08 -8.98
C ASP A 36 -14.73 -7.57 -8.95
N THR A 37 -13.75 -6.72 -8.63
CA THR A 37 -13.84 -5.26 -8.73
C THR A 37 -12.89 -4.70 -9.78
N GLY A 38 -13.24 -3.58 -10.42
CA GLY A 38 -12.40 -2.95 -11.46
C GLY A 38 -12.19 -3.83 -12.70
N ASP A 39 -10.99 -3.79 -13.27
CA ASP A 39 -10.61 -4.62 -14.41
C ASP A 39 -10.33 -6.07 -13.98
N ARG A 40 -11.21 -6.99 -14.39
CA ARG A 40 -11.12 -8.42 -14.06
C ARG A 40 -9.98 -9.15 -14.75
N SER A 41 -9.40 -8.59 -15.80
CA SER A 41 -8.23 -9.17 -16.46
C SER A 41 -6.94 -8.93 -15.68
N GLU A 42 -6.91 -7.89 -14.84
CA GLU A 42 -5.76 -7.53 -14.00
C GLU A 42 -6.00 -7.88 -12.51
N ASN A 43 -7.22 -7.69 -12.02
CA ASN A 43 -7.59 -7.94 -10.63
C ASN A 43 -8.00 -9.38 -10.35
N LEU A 44 -6.97 -10.20 -10.16
CA LEU A 44 -7.08 -11.60 -9.74
C LEU A 44 -7.11 -11.77 -8.21
N GLY A 45 -7.45 -10.71 -7.45
CA GLY A 45 -7.43 -10.74 -5.97
C GLY A 45 -6.01 -10.81 -5.39
N HIS A 46 -5.04 -10.24 -6.10
CA HIS A 46 -3.63 -10.33 -5.77
C HIS A 46 -3.20 -9.28 -4.73
N GLN A 47 -1.98 -9.45 -4.21
CA GLN A 47 -1.37 -8.56 -3.25
C GLN A 47 -0.17 -7.83 -3.85
N VAL A 48 0.01 -6.58 -3.44
CA VAL A 48 1.18 -5.76 -3.77
C VAL A 48 1.85 -5.34 -2.48
N ILE A 49 3.14 -5.67 -2.36
CA ILE A 49 3.98 -5.27 -1.22
C ILE A 49 4.70 -3.99 -1.59
N ILE A 50 4.54 -2.97 -0.75
CA ILE A 50 5.13 -1.64 -0.95
C ILE A 50 5.99 -1.33 0.27
N GLN A 51 7.24 -0.93 0.03
CA GLN A 51 8.13 -0.46 1.08
C GLN A 51 8.53 0.98 0.79
N LEU A 52 8.22 1.87 1.73
CA LEU A 52 8.57 3.29 1.63
C LEU A 52 9.49 3.69 2.77
N THR A 53 10.32 4.71 2.52
CA THR A 53 11.17 5.34 3.53
C THR A 53 10.76 6.78 3.71
N TRP A 54 10.62 7.23 4.96
CA TRP A 54 10.34 8.63 5.26
C TRP A 54 11.55 9.51 4.93
N ASN A 55 11.34 10.52 4.10
CA ASN A 55 12.32 11.56 3.82
C ASN A 55 11.96 12.82 4.63
N ALA A 56 12.76 13.11 5.65
CA ALA A 56 12.56 14.26 6.53
C ALA A 56 12.79 15.62 5.86
N GLN A 57 13.64 15.70 4.82
CA GLN A 57 13.97 16.95 4.14
C GLN A 57 12.75 17.49 3.39
N ASN A 58 12.03 16.59 2.73
CA ASN A 58 10.90 16.96 1.88
C ASN A 58 9.54 16.61 2.51
N ARG A 59 9.55 15.97 3.69
CA ARG A 59 8.38 15.54 4.46
C ARG A 59 7.43 14.65 3.66
N HIS A 60 7.98 13.67 2.95
CA HIS A 60 7.21 12.67 2.19
C HIS A 60 7.80 11.27 2.34
N PHE A 61 6.99 10.26 2.01
CA PHE A 61 7.46 8.88 1.85
C PHE A 61 7.95 8.65 0.42
N ASN A 62 9.10 8.01 0.28
CA ASN A 62 9.68 7.61 -1.00
C ASN A 62 9.67 6.09 -1.14
N GLY A 63 9.10 5.60 -2.23
CA GLY A 63 9.18 4.21 -2.65
C GLY A 63 10.29 4.00 -3.68
N LYS A 64 10.75 2.76 -3.80
CA LYS A 64 11.54 2.29 -4.95
C LYS A 64 10.64 1.57 -5.91
#